data_AF-A0A7L4NU73-F1
#
_entry.id   AF-A0A7L4NU73-F1
#
_cell.length_a   1.000
_cell.length_b   1.000
_cell.length_c   1.000
_cell.angle_alpha   90.00
_cell.angle_beta   90.00
_cell.angle_gamma   90.00
#
_symmetry.space_group_name_H-M   'P 1'
#
loop_
_entity.id
_entity.type
_entity.pdbx_description
1 polymer ?
#
loop_
_entity_poly.entity_id
_entity_poly.type
_entity_poly.pdbx_seq_one_letter_code
_entity_poly.pdbx_strand_id
1 'polypeptide(L)' 'LAGPERGECVCGTCRCREGFVGSGCGCPLAAGGCVDSEGRECSGHGSCECGTCRCQPGYVGPQCARCPSCPGRCQRLR' A
#
# COMPACT_ATOMS: atom_id res chain seq x y z
N LEU A 1 16.18 -9.23 0.70
CA LEU A 1 16.32 -9.88 2.02
C LEU A 1 16.66 -8.78 3.01
N ALA A 2 15.78 -8.46 3.96
CA ALA A 2 16.15 -7.47 4.98
C ALA A 2 17.21 -8.07 5.90
N GLY A 3 18.32 -7.36 6.06
CA GLY A 3 19.33 -7.71 7.04
C GLY A 3 18.89 -7.39 8.47
N PRO A 4 19.68 -7.78 9.48
CA PRO A 4 19.38 -7.60 10.91
C PRO A 4 19.16 -6.13 11.33
N GLU A 5 19.51 -5.17 10.46
CA GLU A 5 19.33 -3.74 10.70
C GLU A 5 17.88 -3.27 10.60
N ARG A 6 17.01 -4.01 9.91
CA ARG A 6 15.60 -3.62 9.67
C ARG A 6 14.60 -4.50 10.41
N GLY A 7 15.01 -5.70 10.78
CA GLY A 7 14.19 -6.67 11.51
C GLY A 7 14.92 -7.99 11.68
N GLU A 8 14.37 -8.83 12.55
CA GLU A 8 14.86 -10.18 12.80
C GLU A 8 13.82 -11.18 12.32
N CYS A 9 14.22 -12.09 11.43
CA CYS A 9 13.35 -13.13 10.89
C CYS A 9 13.65 -14.48 11.53
N VAL A 10 12.72 -14.99 12.33
CA VAL A 10 12.83 -16.29 13.01
C VAL A 10 11.76 -17.21 12.44
N CYS A 11 12.17 -18.36 11.87
CA CYS A 11 11.28 -19.38 11.30
C CYS A 11 10.19 -18.81 10.36
N GLY A 12 10.55 -17.91 9.45
CA GLY A 12 9.63 -17.31 8.47
C GLY A 12 8.74 -16.20 9.00
N THR A 13 8.79 -15.90 10.30
CA THR A 13 8.12 -14.75 10.91
C THR A 13 9.15 -13.64 11.16
N CYS A 14 9.00 -12.50 10.49
CA CYS A 14 9.88 -11.36 10.66
C CYS A 14 9.32 -10.36 11.68
N ARG A 15 10.05 -10.13 12.77
CA ARG A 15 9.83 -9.01 13.69
C ARG A 15 10.58 -7.80 13.19
N CYS A 16 9.85 -6.81 12.69
CA CYS A 16 10.43 -5.58 12.20
C CYS A 16 10.82 -4.65 13.35
N ARG A 17 11.92 -3.90 13.18
CA ARG A 17 12.29 -2.81 14.08
C ARG A 17 11.35 -1.62 13.88
N GLU A 18 11.33 -0.70 14.85
CA GLU A 18 10.59 0.55 14.73
C GLU A 18 10.95 1.25 13.42
N GLY A 19 9.93 1.70 12.70
CA GLY A 19 10.14 2.33 11.40
C GLY A 19 10.20 1.35 10.22
N PHE A 20 9.95 0.05 10.38
CA PHE A 20 9.87 -0.94 9.29
C PHE A 20 8.65 -1.86 9.38
N VAL A 21 8.14 -2.29 8.23
CA VAL A 21 6.97 -3.17 8.06
C VAL A 21 7.13 -4.13 6.89
N GLY A 22 6.14 -5.01 6.72
CA GLY A 22 6.07 -6.01 5.67
C GLY A 22 6.62 -7.36 6.11
N SER A 23 6.27 -8.41 5.36
CA SER A 23 6.63 -9.81 5.65
C SER A 23 8.13 -10.06 5.74
N GLY A 24 8.95 -9.19 5.15
CA GLY A 24 10.41 -9.25 5.24
C GLY A 24 11.05 -7.98 5.79
N CYS A 25 10.32 -7.09 6.48
CA CYS A 25 10.84 -5.84 7.07
C CYS A 25 11.68 -4.95 6.11
N GLY A 26 11.48 -5.09 4.80
CA GLY A 26 12.20 -4.31 3.79
C GLY A 26 11.63 -2.89 3.64
N CYS A 27 10.41 -2.66 4.08
CA CYS A 27 9.65 -1.46 3.80
C CYS A 27 9.66 -0.52 5.01
N PRO A 28 9.92 0.78 4.85
CA PRO A 28 9.80 1.73 5.95
C PRO A 28 8.34 1.91 6.39
N LEU A 29 8.09 2.01 7.70
CA LEU A 29 6.77 2.23 8.33
C LEU A 29 6.12 3.52 7.87
N ALA A 30 6.92 4.56 7.55
CA ALA A 30 6.44 5.80 6.94
C ALA A 30 5.71 5.56 5.61
N ALA A 31 5.93 4.40 4.99
CA ALA A 31 5.23 4.01 3.81
C ALA A 31 3.86 3.37 4.11
N GLY A 32 3.47 3.09 5.35
CA GLY A 32 2.20 2.41 5.72
C GLY A 32 0.87 3.11 5.39
N GLY A 33 0.75 3.82 4.27
CA GLY A 33 -0.44 4.51 3.77
C GLY A 33 -1.17 3.77 2.63
N CYS A 34 -1.04 2.45 2.53
CA CYS A 34 -1.72 1.68 1.50
C CYS A 34 -3.19 1.38 1.82
N VAL A 35 -3.62 1.49 3.07
CA VAL A 35 -4.97 1.12 3.48
C VAL A 35 -5.82 2.39 3.58
N ASP A 36 -6.97 2.38 2.91
CA ASP A 36 -7.92 3.48 2.98
C ASP A 36 -8.67 3.55 4.31
N SER A 37 -9.45 4.61 4.50
CA SER A 37 -10.27 4.81 5.70
C SER A 37 -11.31 3.70 5.92
N GLU A 38 -11.57 2.86 4.92
CA GLU A 38 -12.48 1.71 5.00
C GLU A 38 -11.73 0.38 5.19
N GLY A 39 -10.41 0.41 5.42
CA GLY A 39 -9.63 -0.80 5.64
C GLY A 39 -9.27 -1.54 4.34
N ARG A 40 -9.46 -0.92 3.16
CA ARG A 40 -9.13 -1.55 1.88
C ARG A 40 -7.73 -1.17 1.43
N GLU A 41 -6.93 -2.20 1.12
CA GLU A 41 -5.64 -2.01 0.49
C GLU A 41 -5.82 -1.42 -0.92
N CYS A 42 -5.24 -0.24 -1.15
CA CYS A 42 -5.25 0.48 -2.41
C CYS A 42 -6.65 0.64 -3.00
N SER A 43 -7.65 0.87 -2.11
CA SER A 43 -9.09 0.93 -2.45
C SER A 43 -9.62 -0.30 -3.19
N GLY A 44 -8.89 -1.43 -3.17
CA GLY A 44 -9.19 -2.63 -3.96
C GLY A 44 -8.75 -2.56 -5.43
N HIS A 45 -8.04 -1.51 -5.83
CA HIS A 45 -7.67 -1.21 -7.22
C HIS A 45 -6.15 -1.23 -7.46
N GLY A 46 -5.43 -1.97 -6.64
CA GLY A 46 -3.97 -2.08 -6.73
C GLY A 46 -3.41 -3.05 -5.71
N SER A 47 -2.09 -3.12 -5.65
CA SER A 47 -1.35 -3.89 -4.66
C SER A 47 -0.42 -2.98 -3.88
N CYS A 48 -0.33 -3.16 -2.57
CA CYS A 48 0.59 -2.40 -1.75
C CYS A 48 2.03 -2.92 -1.92
N GLU A 49 2.91 -2.11 -2.50
CA GLU A 49 4.33 -2.42 -2.60
C GLU A 49 5.12 -1.44 -1.73
N CYS A 50 5.59 -1.93 -0.58
CA CYS A 50 6.31 -1.15 0.42
C CYS A 50 5.64 0.19 0.72
N GLY A 51 4.32 0.16 0.89
CA GLY A 51 3.60 1.36 1.29
C GLY A 51 3.22 2.33 0.19
N THR A 52 3.63 2.03 -1.04
CA THR A 52 3.12 2.69 -2.22
C THR A 52 2.10 1.77 -2.88
N CYS A 53 0.91 2.29 -3.16
CA CYS A 53 -0.06 1.55 -3.93
C CYS A 53 0.33 1.51 -5.40
N ARG A 54 0.53 0.30 -5.90
CA ARG A 54 0.72 0.05 -7.32
C ARG A 54 -0.65 -0.16 -7.96
N CYS A 55 -1.16 0.91 -8.56
CA CYS A 55 -2.51 0.93 -9.11
C CYS A 55 -2.65 0.11 -10.39
N GLN A 56 -3.82 -0.49 -10.54
CA GLN A 56 -4.26 -1.08 -11.80
C GLN A 56 -4.43 0.01 -12.88
N PRO A 57 -4.32 -0.35 -14.18
CA PRO A 57 -4.50 0.60 -15.27
C PRO A 57 -5.83 1.35 -15.18
N GLY A 58 -5.77 2.68 -15.27
CA GLY A 58 -6.94 3.56 -15.15
C GLY A 58 -7.20 4.10 -13.74
N TYR A 59 -6.53 3.58 -12.71
CA TYR A 59 -6.59 4.08 -11.34
C TYR A 59 -5.33 4.87 -10.97
N VAL A 60 -5.50 5.94 -10.19
CA VAL A 60 -4.44 6.88 -9.83
C VAL A 60 -4.61 7.36 -8.38
N GLY A 61 -3.55 7.99 -7.88
CA GLY A 61 -3.48 8.52 -6.52
C GLY A 61 -2.82 7.56 -5.53
N PRO A 62 -2.53 8.03 -4.30
CA PRO A 62 -1.74 7.28 -3.32
C PRO A 62 -2.38 5.97 -2.87
N GLN A 63 -3.70 5.85 -3.02
CA GLN A 63 -4.50 4.69 -2.63
C GLN A 63 -5.30 4.13 -3.80
N CYS A 64 -4.98 4.50 -5.04
CA CYS A 64 -5.71 4.08 -6.25
C CYS A 64 -7.22 4.34 -6.23
N ALA A 65 -7.70 5.25 -5.37
CA ALA A 65 -9.12 5.56 -5.21
C ALA A 65 -9.71 6.34 -6.41
N ARG A 66 -8.87 7.00 -7.20
CA ARG A 66 -9.32 7.85 -8.30
C ARG A 66 -9.21 7.11 -9.62
N CYS A 67 -10.29 7.05 -10.38
CA CYS A 67 -10.28 6.52 -11.73
C CYS A 67 -10.73 7.59 -12.73
N PRO A 68 -9.82 8.36 -13.34
CA PRO A 68 -10.18 9.39 -14.33
C PRO A 68 -10.86 8.80 -15.57
N SER A 69 -10.54 7.55 -15.90
CA SER A 69 -11.11 6.83 -17.05
C SER A 69 -12.45 6.14 -16.73
N CYS A 70 -12.85 6.06 -15.45
CA CYS A 70 -14.09 5.40 -15.09
C CYS A 70 -15.27 6.34 -15.34
N PRO A 71 -16.34 5.88 -16.02
CA PRO A 71 -17.50 6.71 -16.35
C PRO A 71 -18.36 7.18 -15.13
N GLY A 72 -17.90 7.00 -13.90
CA GLY A 72 -18.67 7.23 -12.67
C GLY A 72 -18.55 8.62 -12.02
N ARG A 73 -17.66 9.51 -12.48
CA ARG A 73 -17.46 10.84 -11.85
C ARG A 73 -17.85 12.05 -12.70
N CYS A 74 -18.54 11.83 -13.82
CA CYS A 74 -19.15 12.89 -14.65
C CYS A 74 -20.70 12.88 -14.58
N GLN A 75 -21.29 12.47 -13.44
CA GLN A 75 -22.75 12.40 -13.29
C GLN A 75 -23.31 13.25 -12.14
N ARG A 76 -22.56 14.25 -11.63
CA ARG A 76 -23.11 15.14 -10.58
C ARG A 76 -22.65 16.59 -10.66
N LEU A 77 -22.57 17.11 -11.88
CA LEU A 77 -22.69 18.54 -12.15
C LEU A 77 -23.99 18.70 -12.97
N ARG A 78 -25.12 18.60 -12.27
CA ARG A 78 -26.39 19.14 -12.74
C ARG A 78 -26.62 20.46 -12.03
#